data_AF-A0A3D0XF20-F1
#
_entry.id   AF-A0A3D0XF20-F1
#
_cell.length_a   1.000
_cell.length_b   1.000
_cell.length_c   1.000
_cell.angle_alpha   90.00
_cell.angle_beta   90.00
_cell.angle_gamma   90.00
#
_symmetry.space_group_name_H-M   'P 1'
#
loop_
_entity.id
_entity.type
_entity.pdbx_description
1 polymer ?
#
loop_
_entity_poly.entity_id
_entity_poly.type
_entity_poly.pdbx_seq_one_letter_code
_entity_poly.pdbx_strand_id
1 'polypeptide(L)'
;RNKVLAGPKADEMAAVIQPDAWNDYRIRCRGRRIELWINGHLTVDYTESDPSIPQHGIIALQIHGGPPGEVGYRRIRIREL
;
A
#
# COMPACT_ATOMS: atom_id res chain seq x y z
N ARG A 1 -0.95 10.26 12.74
CA ARG A 1 -1.99 11.20 12.27
C ARG A 1 -3.20 10.36 11.88
N ASN A 2 -4.40 10.61 12.39
CA ASN A 2 -5.61 9.82 12.07
C ASN A 2 -6.34 10.42 10.86
N LYS A 3 -5.67 10.48 9.70
CA LYS A 3 -6.25 11.00 8.45
C LYS A 3 -5.80 10.22 7.24
N VAL A 4 -6.68 10.12 6.24
CA VAL A 4 -6.34 9.63 4.90
C VAL A 4 -5.63 10.76 4.15
N LEU A 5 -4.45 10.49 3.61
CA LEU A 5 -3.61 11.48 2.92
C LEU A 5 -3.76 11.42 1.40
N ALA A 6 -3.91 10.20 0.86
CA ALA A 6 -4.14 9.91 -0.54
C ALA A 6 -4.82 8.55 -0.63
N GLY A 7 -5.63 8.36 -1.66
CA GLY A 7 -6.32 7.11 -1.94
C GLY A 7 -6.85 7.10 -3.38
N PRO A 8 -7.16 5.92 -3.92
CA PRO A 8 -7.80 5.80 -5.23
C PRO A 8 -9.21 6.38 -5.18
N LYS A 9 -9.79 6.71 -6.36
CA LYS A 9 -11.22 7.02 -6.42
C LYS A 9 -12.01 5.76 -6.09
N ALA A 10 -13.08 5.91 -5.30
CA ALA A 10 -13.85 4.79 -4.76
C ALA A 10 -14.34 3.82 -5.86
N ASP A 11 -14.76 4.36 -7.00
CA ASP A 11 -15.34 3.58 -8.09
C ASP A 11 -14.30 2.81 -8.91
N GLU A 12 -13.02 3.20 -8.86
CA GLU A 12 -11.96 2.61 -9.69
C GLU A 12 -11.49 1.25 -9.13
N MET A 13 -11.62 1.01 -7.82
CA MET A 13 -11.02 -0.16 -7.17
C MET A 13 -11.84 -1.44 -7.28
N ALA A 14 -13.16 -1.34 -7.44
CA ALA A 14 -14.02 -2.51 -7.60
C ALA A 14 -13.67 -3.35 -8.84
N ALA A 15 -13.17 -2.71 -9.90
CA ALA A 15 -12.72 -3.38 -11.12
C ALA A 15 -11.27 -3.90 -11.04
N VAL A 16 -10.46 -3.37 -10.11
CA VAL A 16 -9.04 -3.69 -9.99
C VAL A 16 -8.81 -4.82 -8.99
N ILE A 17 -9.53 -4.83 -7.87
CA ILE A 17 -9.35 -5.80 -6.78
C ILE A 17 -10.03 -7.12 -7.13
N GLN A 18 -9.37 -8.23 -6.81
CA GLN A 18 -9.90 -9.59 -6.94
C GLN A 18 -10.14 -10.15 -5.53
N PRO A 19 -11.39 -10.15 -5.00
CA PRO A 19 -11.66 -10.50 -3.61
C PRO A 19 -11.25 -11.94 -3.24
N ASP A 20 -11.47 -12.89 -4.14
CA ASP A 20 -11.24 -14.32 -3.90
C ASP A 20 -9.94 -14.84 -4.54
N ALA A 21 -9.03 -13.93 -4.90
CA ALA A 21 -7.78 -14.27 -5.56
C ALA A 21 -6.59 -13.49 -5.00
N TRP A 22 -5.40 -13.85 -5.49
CA TRP A 22 -4.17 -13.16 -5.12
C TRP A 22 -4.05 -11.85 -5.89
N ASN A 23 -3.97 -10.74 -5.15
CA ASN A 23 -3.69 -9.43 -5.71
C ASN A 23 -2.18 -9.16 -5.67
N ASP A 24 -1.61 -8.73 -6.79
CA ASP A 24 -0.21 -8.31 -6.86
C ASP A 24 -0.09 -6.86 -6.34
N TYR A 25 0.66 -6.69 -5.26
CA TYR A 25 0.91 -5.38 -4.65
C TYR A 25 2.35 -4.96 -4.91
N ARG A 26 2.54 -3.83 -5.60
CA ARG A 26 3.84 -3.15 -5.72
C ARG A 26 3.82 -1.85 -4.91
N ILE A 27 4.92 -1.61 -4.19
CA ILE A 27 5.18 -0.36 -3.48
C ILE A 27 6.53 0.16 -3.96
N ARG A 28 6.62 1.44 -4.31
CA ARG A 28 7.87 2.11 -4.68
C ARG A 28 8.06 3.34 -3.82
N CYS A 29 9.17 3.38 -3.09
CA CYS A 29 9.53 4.48 -2.21
C CYS A 29 10.81 5.14 -2.74
N ARG A 30 10.72 6.38 -3.23
CA ARG A 30 11.87 7.17 -3.69
C ARG A 30 11.95 8.46 -2.90
N GLY A 31 12.84 8.50 -1.91
CA GLY A 31 12.89 9.59 -0.95
C GLY A 31 11.54 9.73 -0.24
N ARG A 32 10.84 10.84 -0.46
CA ARG A 32 9.54 11.14 0.17
C ARG A 32 8.34 10.80 -0.71
N ARG A 33 8.58 10.38 -1.96
CA ARG A 33 7.54 9.96 -2.90
C ARG A 33 7.26 8.47 -2.74
N ILE A 34 5.99 8.14 -2.55
CA ILE A 34 5.46 6.80 -2.33
C ILE A 34 4.42 6.55 -3.41
N GLU A 35 4.63 5.49 -4.17
CA GLU A 35 3.73 5.05 -5.23
C GLU A 35 3.24 3.62 -4.89
N LEU A 36 1.93 3.40 -5.00
CA LEU A 36 1.26 2.13 -4.69
C LEU A 36 0.55 1.61 -5.93
N TRP A 37 0.69 0.32 -6.22
CA TRP A 37 -0.04 -0.34 -7.30
C TRP A 37 -0.69 -1.63 -6.83
N ILE A 38 -1.94 -1.84 -7.25
CA ILE A 38 -2.66 -3.10 -7.11
C ILE A 38 -2.93 -3.64 -8.51
N ASN A 39 -2.54 -4.88 -8.78
CA ASN A 39 -2.72 -5.55 -10.07
C ASN A 39 -2.25 -4.70 -11.27
N GLY A 40 -1.15 -3.97 -11.09
CA GLY A 40 -0.55 -3.09 -12.10
C GLY A 40 -1.18 -1.70 -12.22
N HIS A 41 -2.35 -1.46 -11.60
CA HIS A 41 -3.02 -0.17 -11.59
C HIS A 41 -2.43 0.74 -10.51
N LEU A 42 -2.02 1.97 -10.86
CA LEU A 42 -1.48 2.95 -9.91
C LEU A 42 -2.63 3.50 -9.06
N THR A 43 -2.63 3.20 -7.77
CA THR A 43 -3.72 3.58 -6.85
C THR A 43 -3.39 4.84 -6.05
N VAL A 44 -2.11 5.05 -5.75
CA VAL A 44 -1.63 6.21 -4.98
C VAL A 44 -0.29 6.67 -5.55
N ASP A 45 -0.16 7.98 -5.74
CA ASP A 45 1.10 8.68 -5.96
C ASP A 45 1.15 9.86 -4.99
N TYR A 46 1.91 9.70 -3.90
CA TYR A 46 1.92 10.62 -2.77
C TYR A 46 3.34 11.09 -2.48
N THR A 47 3.50 12.38 -2.15
CA THR A 47 4.76 12.92 -1.64
C THR A 47 4.55 13.44 -0.21
N GLU A 48 5.28 12.87 0.75
CA GLU A 48 5.19 13.29 2.15
C GLU A 48 5.77 14.68 2.36
N SER A 49 4.91 15.64 2.65
CA SER A 49 5.28 17.05 2.78
C SER A 49 5.87 17.44 4.14
N ASP A 50 5.62 16.66 5.20
CA ASP A 50 6.06 17.01 6.56
C ASP A 50 7.47 16.45 6.84
N PRO A 51 8.51 17.30 6.88
CA PRO A 51 9.90 16.87 6.97
C PRO A 51 10.22 16.07 8.24
N SER A 52 9.39 16.14 9.29
CA SER A 52 9.61 15.41 10.54
C SER A 52 9.40 13.89 10.42
N ILE A 53 8.73 13.42 9.37
CA ILE A 53 8.49 11.98 9.16
C ILE A 53 9.81 11.27 8.80
N PRO A 54 10.21 10.21 9.56
CA PRO A 54 11.39 9.42 9.26
C PRO A 54 11.30 8.73 7.89
N GLN A 55 12.42 8.65 7.18
CA GLN A 55 12.49 8.01 5.86
C GLN A 55 12.99 6.56 5.88
N HIS A 56 13.33 6.04 7.06
CA HIS A 56 13.80 4.67 7.26
C HIS A 56 13.06 4.03 8.44
N GLY A 57 12.96 2.70 8.40
CA GLY A 57 12.28 1.92 9.43
C GLY A 57 12.18 0.46 9.02
N ILE A 58 11.37 -0.30 9.76
CA ILE A 58 11.08 -1.70 9.47
C ILE A 58 9.85 -1.84 8.59
N ILE A 59 9.79 -2.92 7.81
CA ILE A 59 8.59 -3.33 7.07
C ILE A 59 7.84 -4.35 7.92
N ALA A 60 6.55 -4.13 8.11
CA ALA A 60 5.67 -5.04 8.84
C ALA A 60 4.38 -5.29 8.06
N LEU A 61 3.81 -6.47 8.23
CA LEU A 61 2.50 -6.84 7.70
C LEU A 61 1.46 -6.68 8.80
N GLN A 62 0.33 -6.05 8.48
CA GLN A 62 -0.74 -5.78 9.44
C GLN A 62 -2.04 -6.39 8.92
N ILE A 63 -2.77 -7.08 9.80
CA ILE A 63 -4.20 -7.35 9.65
C ILE A 63 -4.95 -6.45 10.63
N HIS A 64 -6.05 -5.84 10.21
CA HIS A 64 -6.85 -4.98 11.06
C HIS A 64 -7.49 -5.79 12.21
N GLY A 65 -7.52 -5.21 13.42
CA GLY A 65 -8.23 -5.82 14.55
C GLY A 65 -9.74 -5.65 14.38
N GLY A 66 -10.50 -6.73 14.52
CA GLY A 66 -11.95 -6.73 14.29
C GLY A 66 -12.52 -8.15 14.40
N PRO A 67 -13.65 -8.43 13.72
CA PRO A 67 -14.12 -9.80 13.56
C PRO A 67 -12.99 -10.71 13.03
N PRO A 68 -13.01 -12.02 13.35
CA PRO A 68 -12.00 -12.96 12.85
C PRO A 68 -11.85 -12.85 11.33
N GLY A 69 -10.62 -12.63 10.89
CA GLY A 69 -10.27 -12.50 9.48
C GLY A 69 -8.96 -13.24 9.20
N GLU A 70 -8.82 -13.72 7.97
CA GLU A 70 -7.63 -14.38 7.48
C GLU A 70 -7.04 -13.56 6.33
N VAL A 71 -5.71 -13.48 6.29
CA VAL A 71 -4.99 -12.86 5.16
C VAL A 71 -3.79 -13.72 4.80
N GLY A 72 -3.70 -14.08 3.52
CA GLY A 72 -2.54 -14.77 2.96
C GLY A 72 -1.54 -13.76 2.39
N TYR A 73 -0.25 -13.97 2.65
CA TYR A 73 0.83 -13.26 1.98
C TYR A 73 1.77 -14.24 1.31
N ARG A 74 2.25 -13.92 0.10
CA ARG A 74 3.23 -14.75 -0.60
C ARG A 74 4.13 -13.90 -1.48
N ARG A 75 5.33 -14.44 -1.78
CA ARG A 75 6.32 -13.82 -2.69
C ARG A 75 6.71 -12.39 -2.30
N ILE A 76 6.80 -12.10 -1.00
CA ILE A 76 7.28 -10.81 -0.50
C ILE A 76 8.76 -10.69 -0.85
N ARG A 77 9.11 -9.61 -1.54
CA ARG A 77 10.49 -9.29 -1.94
C ARG A 77 10.73 -7.81 -1.71
N ILE A 78 11.94 -7.48 -1.30
CA ILE A 78 12.41 -6.11 -1.15
C ILE A 78 13.68 -5.94 -1.98
N ARG A 79 13.83 -4.77 -2.59
CA ARG A 79 15.05 -4.37 -3.31
C ARG A 79 15.24 -2.88 -3.09
N GLU A 80 16.46 -2.48 -2.76
CA GLU A 80 16.85 -1.07 -2.76
C GLU A 80 16.76 -0.49 -4.18
N LEU A 81 16.58 0.83 -4.26
CA LEU A 81 16.36 1.56 -5.52
C LEU A 81 17.56 2.41 -5.91
#